data_AF-A0A9P4PZI7-F1
#
_entry.id   AF-A0A9P4PZI7-F1
#
_cell.length_a   1.000
_cell.length_b   1.000
_cell.length_c   1.000
_cell.angle_alpha   90.00
_cell.angle_beta   90.00
_cell.angle_gamma   90.00
#
_symmetry.space_group_name_H-M   'P 1'
#
loop_
_entity.id
_entity.type
_entity.pdbx_description
1 polymer ?
#
loop_
_entity_poly.entity_id
_entity_poly.type
_entity_poly.pdbx_seq_one_letter_code
_entity_poly.pdbx_strand_id
1 'polypeptide(L)'
;MLTLLVGQNSQGSLVAYKCVNRVSAAARRQIKALVVFGSEERLMDDVQPVPEGIILKNYCVENTTAPDVVCTETLTSGIELPGSVGEVVAQLEETVDSLKDVVTNEEQLKEVATIPGLLVRDLPAALPWIARDVAGGKVRRWMILPPHMIYGLNGMTTDAAAWMASLARS
;
A
#
# COMPACT_ATOMS: atom_id res chain seq x y z
N MET A 1 12.14 -27.97 -14.80
CA MET A 1 12.39 -26.51 -14.80
C MET A 1 11.70 -25.95 -13.57
N LEU A 2 12.46 -25.40 -12.63
CA LEU A 2 11.95 -24.83 -11.37
C LEU A 2 11.77 -23.33 -11.60
N THR A 3 10.54 -22.86 -11.74
CA THR A 3 10.29 -21.42 -11.91
C THR A 3 9.99 -20.81 -10.55
N LEU A 4 10.91 -19.95 -10.09
CA LEU A 4 10.77 -19.11 -8.91
C LEU A 4 10.26 -17.74 -9.35
N LEU A 5 9.15 -17.28 -8.79
CA LEU A 5 8.74 -15.88 -8.90
C LEU A 5 9.24 -15.12 -7.67
N VAL A 6 10.07 -14.11 -7.91
CA VAL A 6 10.57 -13.21 -6.86
C VAL A 6 9.87 -11.86 -7.05
N GLY A 7 9.04 -11.48 -6.08
CA GLY A 7 8.52 -10.11 -5.97
C GLY A 7 9.49 -9.26 -5.15
N GLN A 8 9.98 -8.15 -5.70
CA GLN A 8 10.73 -7.15 -4.93
C GLN A 8 9.79 -6.23 -4.12
N ASN A 9 10.35 -5.57 -3.11
CA ASN A 9 9.72 -4.74 -2.09
C ASN A 9 8.39 -4.06 -2.47
N SER A 10 7.44 -4.06 -1.53
CA SER A 10 6.19 -3.32 -1.60
C SER A 10 5.41 -3.69 -2.87
N GLN A 11 5.23 -2.78 -3.83
CA GLN A 11 4.42 -3.04 -5.03
C GLN A 11 4.87 -4.22 -5.91
N GLY A 12 6.16 -4.57 -5.93
CA GLY A 12 6.65 -5.71 -6.71
C GLY A 12 6.12 -7.05 -6.17
N SER A 13 5.80 -7.13 -4.88
CA SER A 13 5.12 -8.29 -4.30
C SER A 13 3.66 -8.36 -4.78
N LEU A 14 2.95 -7.22 -4.80
CA LEU A 14 1.56 -7.14 -5.27
C LEU A 14 1.43 -7.59 -6.72
N VAL A 15 2.36 -7.14 -7.58
CA VAL A 15 2.41 -7.57 -8.98
C VAL A 15 2.60 -9.08 -9.06
N ALA A 16 3.46 -9.67 -8.22
CA ALA A 16 3.69 -11.12 -8.21
C ALA A 16 2.44 -11.90 -7.73
N TYR A 17 1.75 -11.43 -6.70
CA TYR A 17 0.46 -11.98 -6.24
C TYR A 17 -0.63 -11.91 -7.31
N LYS A 18 -0.73 -10.79 -8.04
CA LYS A 18 -1.69 -10.63 -9.14
C LYS A 18 -1.30 -11.48 -10.35
N CYS A 19 -0.01 -11.58 -10.67
CA CYS A 19 0.51 -12.32 -11.82
C CYS A 19 0.29 -13.84 -11.67
N VAL A 20 0.62 -14.43 -10.51
CA VAL A 20 0.46 -15.89 -10.28
C VAL A 20 -0.99 -16.36 -10.50
N ASN A 21 -1.95 -15.48 -10.21
CA ASN A 21 -3.37 -15.72 -10.40
C ASN A 21 -3.86 -15.52 -11.84
N ARG A 22 -3.07 -14.88 -12.71
CA ARG A 22 -3.42 -14.54 -14.10
C ARG A 22 -2.71 -15.37 -15.17
N VAL A 23 -1.59 -16.02 -14.82
CA VAL A 23 -0.92 -16.94 -15.75
C VAL A 23 -1.81 -18.17 -16.04
N SER A 24 -1.61 -18.77 -17.21
CA SER A 24 -2.35 -19.96 -17.66
C SER A 24 -2.15 -21.13 -16.69
N ALA A 25 -3.10 -22.08 -16.67
CA ALA A 25 -2.98 -23.26 -15.81
C ALA A 25 -1.70 -24.08 -16.10
N ALA A 26 -1.22 -24.10 -17.34
CA ALA A 26 0.02 -24.78 -17.72
C ALA A 26 1.25 -24.06 -17.13
N ALA A 27 1.34 -22.74 -17.29
CA ALA A 27 2.43 -21.93 -16.72
C ALA A 27 2.39 -21.95 -15.19
N ARG A 28 1.19 -21.88 -14.59
CA ARG A 28 0.99 -21.94 -13.14
C ARG A 28 1.53 -23.23 -12.52
N ARG A 29 1.34 -24.38 -13.17
CA ARG A 29 1.87 -25.68 -12.69
C ARG A 29 3.40 -25.72 -12.63
N GLN A 30 4.08 -24.86 -13.38
CA GLN A 30 5.54 -24.75 -13.38
C GLN A 30 6.06 -23.87 -12.24
N ILE A 31 5.22 -23.01 -11.67
CA ILE A 31 5.55 -22.20 -10.50
C ILE A 31 5.46 -23.11 -9.27
N LYS A 32 6.57 -23.25 -8.55
CA LYS A 32 6.63 -24.08 -7.32
C LYS A 32 6.64 -23.25 -6.05
N ALA A 33 7.15 -22.03 -6.13
CA ALA A 33 7.17 -21.10 -5.02
C ALA A 33 7.00 -19.65 -5.49
N LEU A 34 6.36 -18.86 -4.65
CA LEU A 34 6.32 -17.41 -4.72
C LEU A 34 7.04 -16.88 -3.47
N VAL A 35 8.14 -16.15 -3.70
CA VAL A 35 8.89 -15.51 -2.62
C VAL A 35 8.72 -14.00 -2.76
N VAL A 36 8.28 -13.36 -1.68
CA VAL A 36 8.03 -11.92 -1.62
C VAL A 36 8.69 -11.31 -0.38
N PHE A 37 9.03 -10.04 -0.48
CA PHE A 37 9.65 -9.25 0.58
C PHE A 37 8.84 -7.97 0.81
N GLY A 38 8.63 -7.59 2.06
CA GLY A 38 7.94 -6.34 2.41
C GLY A 38 6.55 -6.24 1.79
N SER A 39 5.79 -7.34 1.84
CA SER A 39 4.57 -7.46 1.05
C SER A 39 3.36 -6.84 1.75
N GLU A 40 2.65 -5.98 1.04
CA GLU A 40 1.52 -5.20 1.53
C GLU A 40 0.14 -5.82 1.18
N GLU A 41 0.11 -7.08 0.76
CA GLU A 41 -1.08 -7.74 0.21
C GLU A 41 -2.27 -7.75 1.18
N ARG A 42 -1.99 -7.90 2.49
CA ARG A 42 -3.01 -7.96 3.53
C ARG A 42 -3.70 -6.60 3.75
N LEU A 43 -3.04 -5.53 3.33
CA LEU A 43 -3.55 -4.16 3.40
C LEU A 43 -4.38 -3.78 2.16
N MET A 44 -4.35 -4.59 1.11
CA MET A 44 -5.08 -4.35 -0.14
C MET A 44 -6.43 -5.07 -0.15
N ASP A 45 -7.39 -4.53 -0.91
CA ASP A 45 -8.74 -5.10 -1.02
C ASP A 45 -8.89 -6.07 -2.21
N ASP A 46 -8.01 -5.99 -3.21
CA ASP A 46 -8.15 -6.65 -4.51
C ASP A 46 -7.12 -7.78 -4.76
N VAL A 47 -6.45 -8.26 -3.71
CA VAL A 47 -5.43 -9.31 -3.83
C VAL A 47 -6.02 -10.67 -3.53
N GLN A 48 -5.96 -11.56 -4.52
CA GLN A 48 -6.37 -12.96 -4.37
C GLN A 48 -5.27 -13.78 -3.67
N PRO A 49 -5.63 -14.80 -2.88
CA PRO A 49 -4.67 -15.74 -2.31
C PRO A 49 -3.78 -16.39 -3.38
N VAL A 50 -2.60 -16.83 -2.97
CA VAL A 50 -1.74 -17.65 -3.84
C VAL A 50 -2.43 -18.99 -4.11
N PRO A 51 -2.51 -19.45 -5.37
CA PRO A 51 -3.13 -20.72 -5.70
C PRO A 51 -2.53 -21.90 -4.94
N GLU A 52 -3.37 -22.87 -4.58
CA GLU A 52 -2.93 -24.10 -3.92
C GLU A 52 -1.83 -24.83 -4.71
N GLY A 53 -0.88 -25.40 -3.98
CA GLY A 53 0.28 -26.10 -4.57
C GLY A 53 1.47 -25.21 -4.91
N ILE A 54 1.37 -23.89 -4.73
CA ILE A 54 2.50 -22.95 -4.79
C ILE A 54 2.93 -22.59 -3.37
N ILE A 55 4.21 -22.80 -3.05
CA ILE A 55 4.76 -22.45 -1.74
C ILE A 55 4.93 -20.93 -1.65
N LEU A 56 4.16 -20.27 -0.79
CA LEU A 56 4.35 -18.85 -0.49
C LEU A 56 5.37 -18.68 0.65
N LYS A 57 6.38 -17.82 0.42
CA LYS A 57 7.27 -17.30 1.46
C LYS A 57 7.24 -15.78 1.43
N ASN A 58 6.76 -15.18 2.52
CA ASN A 58 6.74 -13.74 2.72
C ASN A 58 7.78 -13.37 3.79
N TYR A 59 8.71 -12.50 3.44
CA TYR A 59 9.75 -12.02 4.34
C TYR A 59 9.46 -10.57 4.75
N CYS A 60 9.27 -10.40 6.05
CA CYS A 60 9.05 -9.11 6.70
C CYS A 60 10.13 -8.85 7.74
N VAL A 61 10.58 -7.59 7.83
CA VAL A 61 11.53 -7.17 8.86
C VAL A 61 10.73 -6.76 10.09
N GLU A 62 10.63 -7.64 11.09
CA GLU A 62 9.74 -7.39 12.25
C GLU A 62 10.49 -6.98 13.53
N ASN A 63 11.74 -7.44 13.69
CA ASN A 63 12.49 -7.37 14.93
C ASN A 63 13.75 -6.47 14.81
N THR A 64 13.58 -5.24 14.35
CA THR A 64 14.67 -4.26 14.22
C THR A 64 14.23 -2.89 14.74
N THR A 65 15.17 -1.95 14.83
CA THR A 65 14.88 -0.55 15.19
C THR A 65 14.01 0.17 14.14
N ALA A 66 13.84 -0.41 12.95
CA ALA A 66 13.02 0.13 11.86
C ALA A 66 12.27 -1.04 11.19
N PRO A 67 11.18 -1.52 11.81
CA PRO A 67 10.40 -2.63 11.26
C PRO A 67 9.62 -2.23 10.00
N ASP A 68 9.31 -3.22 9.18
CA ASP A 68 8.50 -3.06 7.97
C ASP A 68 7.01 -2.99 8.31
N VAL A 69 6.57 -1.77 8.59
CA VAL A 69 5.21 -1.45 9.06
C VAL A 69 4.10 -1.86 8.10
N VAL A 70 4.41 -2.07 6.81
CA VAL A 70 3.39 -2.38 5.79
C VAL A 70 3.13 -3.88 5.66
N CYS A 71 4.01 -4.71 6.21
CA CYS A 71 3.88 -6.16 6.12
C CYS A 71 3.90 -6.90 7.46
N THR A 72 4.25 -6.21 8.56
CA THR A 72 4.12 -6.72 9.93
C THR A 72 2.66 -6.83 10.39
N GLU A 73 2.35 -7.85 11.19
CA GLU A 73 1.02 -8.01 11.81
C GLU A 73 0.76 -6.95 12.90
N THR A 74 1.79 -6.59 13.68
CA THR A 74 1.70 -5.62 14.78
C THR A 74 2.68 -4.46 14.59
N LEU A 75 2.34 -3.28 15.11
CA LEU A 75 3.28 -2.15 15.19
C LEU A 75 4.10 -2.32 16.46
N THR A 76 5.37 -2.66 16.30
CA THR A 76 6.32 -2.77 17.42
C THR A 76 7.16 -1.51 17.62
N SER A 77 7.10 -0.56 16.68
CA SER A 77 7.95 0.64 16.62
C SER A 77 7.42 1.88 17.36
N GLY A 78 6.35 1.76 18.17
CA GLY A 78 5.76 2.92 18.88
C GLY A 78 5.03 3.91 17.96
N ILE A 79 4.69 3.49 16.74
CA ILE A 79 3.85 4.27 15.83
C ILE A 79 2.39 4.13 16.29
N GLU A 80 1.79 5.25 16.65
CA GLU A 80 0.35 5.34 16.93
C GLU A 80 -0.37 5.71 15.63
N LEU A 81 -1.21 4.79 15.16
CA LEU A 81 -2.10 5.06 14.02
C LEU A 81 -3.47 5.45 14.54
N PRO A 82 -4.19 6.35 13.84
CA PRO A 82 -5.53 6.75 14.24
C PRO A 82 -6.47 5.54 14.24
N GLY A 83 -7.14 5.33 15.36
CA GLY A 83 -8.15 4.29 15.57
C GLY A 83 -9.58 4.75 15.25
N SER A 84 -9.77 6.04 14.93
CA SER A 84 -11.06 6.61 14.58
C SER A 84 -10.97 7.66 13.49
N VAL A 85 -12.08 7.90 12.77
CA VAL A 85 -12.18 9.01 11.80
C VAL A 85 -11.96 10.36 12.49
N GLY A 86 -12.43 10.50 13.74
CA GLY A 86 -12.24 11.72 14.53
C GLY A 86 -10.77 12.00 14.83
N GLU A 87 -9.98 10.97 15.16
CA GLU A 87 -8.54 11.11 15.34
C GLU A 87 -7.82 11.53 14.05
N VAL A 88 -8.24 11.01 12.89
CA VAL A 88 -7.68 11.44 11.59
C VAL A 88 -7.96 12.92 11.34
N VAL A 89 -9.20 13.36 11.56
CA VAL A 89 -9.59 14.77 11.37
C VAL A 89 -8.81 15.68 12.32
N ALA A 90 -8.71 15.30 13.60
CA ALA A 90 -7.98 16.07 14.61
C ALA A 90 -6.48 16.21 14.24
N GLN A 91 -5.84 15.13 13.79
CA GLN A 91 -4.44 15.16 13.34
C GLN A 91 -4.25 16.05 12.10
N LEU A 92 -5.20 16.06 11.16
CA LEU A 92 -5.15 16.92 9.98
C LEU A 92 -5.29 18.40 10.37
N GLU A 93 -6.20 18.73 11.27
CA GLU A 93 -6.38 20.09 11.79
C GLU A 93 -5.12 20.58 12.50
N GLU A 94 -4.57 19.76 13.41
CA GLU A 94 -3.30 20.05 14.11
C GLU A 94 -2.14 20.26 13.13
N THR A 95 -2.02 19.39 12.12
CA THR A 95 -0.99 19.49 11.09
C THR A 95 -1.13 20.82 10.34
N VAL A 96 -2.34 21.18 9.90
CA VAL A 96 -2.57 22.43 9.16
C VAL A 96 -2.29 23.66 10.00
N ASP A 97 -2.62 23.64 11.29
CA ASP A 97 -2.30 24.74 12.18
C ASP A 97 -0.78 24.88 12.38
N SER A 98 -0.05 23.76 12.50
CA SER A 98 1.41 23.76 12.63
C SER A 98 2.14 24.28 11.38
N LEU A 99 1.52 24.19 10.19
CA LEU A 99 2.15 24.66 8.95
C LEU A 99 2.47 26.16 8.98
N LYS A 100 1.71 26.95 9.75
CA LYS A 100 1.94 28.39 9.92
C LYS A 100 3.29 28.69 10.59
N ASP A 101 3.78 27.78 11.42
CA ASP A 101 5.03 27.94 12.18
C ASP A 101 6.29 27.58 11.38
N VAL A 102 6.14 26.89 10.25
CA VAL A 102 7.25 26.43 9.39
C VAL A 102 7.35 27.17 8.06
N VAL A 103 6.41 28.06 7.76
CA VAL A 103 6.42 28.91 6.57
C VAL A 103 7.54 29.95 6.67
N THR A 104 8.36 30.04 5.61
CA THR A 104 9.55 30.90 5.56
C THR A 104 9.41 32.11 4.63
N ASN A 105 8.37 32.14 3.79
CA ASN A 105 8.14 33.21 2.82
C ASN A 105 6.65 33.40 2.47
N GLU A 106 6.32 34.51 1.79
CA GLU A 106 4.95 34.87 1.45
C GLU A 106 4.25 33.93 0.46
N GLU A 107 5.01 33.25 -0.40
CA GLU A 107 4.45 32.29 -1.37
C GLU A 107 3.99 31.03 -0.64
N GLN A 108 4.82 30.49 0.25
CA GLN A 108 4.46 29.39 1.14
C GLN A 108 3.27 29.75 2.03
N LEU A 109 3.20 30.99 2.53
CA LEU A 109 2.07 31.45 3.34
C LEU A 109 0.76 31.44 2.55
N LYS A 110 0.79 31.89 1.29
CA LYS A 110 -0.37 31.88 0.40
C LYS A 110 -0.84 30.45 0.13
N GLU A 111 0.08 29.53 -0.15
CA GLU A 111 -0.25 28.12 -0.38
C GLU A 111 -0.86 27.47 0.88
N VAL A 112 -0.22 27.65 2.05
CA VAL A 112 -0.72 27.10 3.33
C VAL A 112 -2.11 27.66 3.66
N ALA A 113 -2.37 28.93 3.36
CA ALA A 113 -3.68 29.54 3.58
C ALA A 113 -4.81 28.91 2.72
N THR A 114 -4.48 28.21 1.63
CA THR A 114 -5.49 27.49 0.82
C THR A 114 -5.89 26.15 1.41
N ILE A 115 -5.00 25.51 2.19
CA ILE A 115 -5.16 24.13 2.67
C ILE A 115 -6.44 23.94 3.50
N PRO A 116 -6.82 24.83 4.45
CA PRO A 116 -8.09 24.69 5.16
C PRO A 116 -9.30 24.62 4.22
N GLY A 117 -9.31 25.45 3.17
CA GLY A 117 -10.38 25.45 2.18
C GLY A 117 -10.42 24.15 1.36
N LEU A 118 -9.24 23.60 1.01
CA LEU A 118 -9.11 22.32 0.33
C LEU A 118 -9.60 21.16 1.22
N LEU A 119 -9.24 21.16 2.51
CA LEU A 119 -9.71 20.15 3.45
C LEU A 119 -11.23 20.18 3.61
N VAL A 120 -11.83 21.36 3.82
CA VAL A 120 -13.30 21.48 3.91
C VAL A 120 -13.99 20.97 2.65
N ARG A 121 -13.40 21.22 1.48
CA ARG A 121 -13.95 20.78 0.18
C ARG A 121 -13.81 19.28 -0.05
N ASP A 122 -12.63 18.73 0.18
CA ASP A 122 -12.24 17.40 -0.31
C ASP A 122 -12.31 16.30 0.76
N LEU A 123 -12.12 16.66 2.04
CA LEU A 123 -12.16 15.70 3.15
C LEU A 123 -13.48 14.93 3.23
N PRO A 124 -14.67 15.56 3.10
CA PRO A 124 -15.95 14.83 3.16
C PRO A 124 -16.04 13.69 2.14
N ALA A 125 -15.45 13.85 0.95
CA ALA A 125 -15.41 12.82 -0.08
C ALA A 125 -14.44 11.68 0.27
N ALA A 126 -13.40 11.95 1.05
CA ALA A 126 -12.43 10.96 1.53
C ALA A 126 -12.90 10.23 2.80
N LEU A 127 -13.81 10.80 3.60
CA LEU A 127 -14.28 10.22 4.86
C LEU A 127 -14.79 8.76 4.73
N PRO A 128 -15.56 8.36 3.70
CA PRO A 128 -15.99 6.96 3.56
C PRO A 128 -14.82 5.98 3.36
N TRP A 129 -13.77 6.41 2.65
CA TRP A 129 -12.56 5.63 2.43
C TRP A 129 -11.73 5.55 3.72
N ILE A 130 -11.58 6.68 4.41
CA ILE A 130 -10.92 6.76 5.72
C ILE A 130 -11.60 5.83 6.72
N ALA A 131 -12.94 5.91 6.83
CA ALA A 131 -13.72 5.10 7.74
C ALA A 131 -13.57 3.60 7.46
N ARG A 132 -13.52 3.21 6.17
CA ARG A 132 -13.29 1.82 5.77
C ARG A 132 -11.94 1.30 6.25
N ASP A 133 -10.90 2.11 6.13
CA ASP A 133 -9.54 1.68 6.48
C ASP A 133 -9.31 1.63 7.97
N VAL A 134 -9.88 2.59 8.69
CA VAL A 134 -9.91 2.56 10.16
C VAL A 134 -10.65 1.32 10.64
N ALA A 135 -11.87 1.07 10.15
CA ALA A 135 -12.67 -0.09 10.55
C ALA A 135 -12.03 -1.43 10.16
N GLY A 136 -11.30 -1.45 9.03
CA GLY A 136 -10.59 -2.63 8.54
C GLY A 136 -9.20 -2.84 9.17
N GLY A 137 -8.73 -1.95 10.03
CA GLY A 137 -7.36 -1.97 10.55
C GLY A 137 -6.29 -1.77 9.46
N LYS A 138 -6.66 -1.16 8.33
CA LYS A 138 -5.84 -0.98 7.13
C LYS A 138 -5.19 0.40 7.04
N VAL A 139 -5.22 1.21 8.10
CA VAL A 139 -4.64 2.57 8.13
C VAL A 139 -3.15 2.59 7.72
N ARG A 140 -2.41 1.51 8.01
CA ARG A 140 -1.01 1.30 7.56
C ARG A 140 -0.83 1.44 6.05
N ARG A 141 -1.88 1.20 5.26
CA ARG A 141 -1.83 1.32 3.80
C ARG A 141 -1.61 2.76 3.33
N TRP A 142 -1.89 3.75 4.18
CA TRP A 142 -1.69 5.16 3.84
C TRP A 142 -0.21 5.54 3.83
N MET A 143 0.62 4.82 4.61
CA MET A 143 2.07 5.03 4.67
C MET A 143 2.79 4.59 3.38
N ILE A 144 2.08 3.88 2.49
CA ILE A 144 2.63 3.38 1.24
C ILE A 144 2.70 4.52 0.18
N LEU A 145 2.01 5.67 0.33
CA LEU A 145 1.59 6.49 -0.83
C LEU A 145 2.05 7.96 -0.74
N PRO A 146 2.94 8.47 -1.63
CA PRO A 146 2.47 9.15 -2.88
C PRO A 146 2.83 8.53 -4.26
N PRO A 147 4.05 8.09 -4.59
CA PRO A 147 4.34 7.44 -5.90
C PRO A 147 3.62 6.09 -6.09
N HIS A 148 3.29 5.41 -5.00
CA HIS A 148 2.60 4.12 -5.01
C HIS A 148 1.07 4.28 -5.22
N MET A 149 0.50 5.49 -5.02
CA MET A 149 -0.93 5.76 -5.22
C MET A 149 -1.29 5.74 -6.69
N ILE A 150 -0.44 6.37 -7.51
CA ILE A 150 -0.66 6.45 -8.95
C ILE A 150 -0.57 5.05 -9.56
N TYR A 151 0.41 4.22 -9.22
CA TYR A 151 0.62 2.91 -9.85
C TYR A 151 -0.34 1.80 -9.36
N GLY A 152 -0.69 1.80 -8.08
CA GLY A 152 -1.60 0.80 -7.49
C GLY A 152 -3.07 1.04 -7.84
N LEU A 153 -3.53 2.30 -7.76
CA LEU A 153 -4.95 2.65 -7.87
C LEU A 153 -5.44 2.86 -9.29
N ASN A 154 -4.56 3.14 -10.26
CA ASN A 154 -4.97 3.39 -11.65
C ASN A 154 -4.95 2.13 -12.55
N GLY A 155 -4.72 0.95 -11.97
CA GLY A 155 -4.62 -0.29 -12.73
C GLY A 155 -3.24 -0.60 -13.32
N MET A 156 -2.21 0.25 -13.17
CA MET A 156 -0.88 -0.04 -13.71
C MET A 156 -0.25 -1.31 -13.11
N THR A 157 -0.46 -1.62 -11.82
CA THR A 157 -0.05 -2.93 -11.25
C THR A 157 -0.77 -4.10 -11.92
N THR A 158 -2.03 -3.88 -12.31
CA THR A 158 -2.81 -4.85 -13.09
C THR A 158 -2.26 -4.99 -14.50
N ASP A 159 -1.91 -3.90 -15.17
CA ASP A 159 -1.36 -3.91 -16.52
C ASP A 159 0.04 -4.53 -16.56
N ALA A 160 0.90 -4.20 -15.60
CA ALA A 160 2.22 -4.79 -15.44
C ALA A 160 2.14 -6.31 -15.19
N ALA A 161 1.21 -6.75 -14.34
CA ALA A 161 0.96 -8.18 -14.14
C ALA A 161 0.42 -8.87 -15.41
N ALA A 162 -0.43 -8.20 -16.19
CA ALA A 162 -0.94 -8.73 -17.45
C ALA A 162 0.17 -8.86 -18.51
N TRP A 163 1.06 -7.87 -18.60
CA TRP A 163 2.24 -7.89 -19.46
C TRP A 163 3.21 -9.00 -19.05
N MET A 164 3.57 -9.11 -17.76
CA MET A 164 4.42 -10.22 -17.28
C MET A 164 3.82 -11.60 -17.59
N ALA A 165 2.51 -11.75 -17.44
CA ALA A 165 1.83 -13.00 -17.77
C ALA A 165 1.76 -13.30 -19.27
N SER A 166 1.92 -12.30 -20.15
CA SER A 166 1.95 -12.52 -21.61
C SER A 166 3.31 -13.07 -22.06
N LEU A 167 4.40 -12.65 -21.40
CA LEU A 167 5.76 -13.16 -21.65
C LEU A 167 5.92 -14.65 -21.33
N ALA A 168 5.08 -15.21 -20.45
CA ALA A 168 5.09 -16.62 -20.11
C ALA A 168 4.35 -17.53 -21.12
N ARG A 169 3.81 -16.97 -22.21
CA ARG A 169 3.08 -17.72 -23.27
C ARG A 169 3.92 -17.95 -24.54
N SER A 170 5.13 -17.40 -24.62
CA SER A 170 6.08 -17.61 -25.72
C SER A 170 7.04 -18.75 -25.41
#